data_AF-A0A4V0HZP7-F1
#
_entry.id   AF-A0A4V0HZP7-F1
#
_cell.length_a   1.000
_cell.length_b   1.000
_cell.length_c   1.000
_cell.angle_alpha   90.00
_cell.angle_beta   90.00
_cell.angle_gamma   90.00
#
_symmetry.space_group_name_H-M   'P 1'
#
loop_
_entity.id
_entity.type
_entity.pdbx_description
1 polymer ?
#
loop_
_entity_poly.entity_id
_entity_poly.type
_entity_poly.pdbx_seq_one_letter_code
_entity_poly.pdbx_strand_id
1 'polypeptide(L)'
;MFGSLKLGKVFGIDLYVHGTFWLLPLFVSFSDLSAGAGLAEAGTGLALVFAVFACIALHELGHALAARYYGIGTRDITLYPLGGIASLERMPERPGREIAIALAGPAVNIAIALALFSGLLGASLIVPLATALDATGLDAFLSQLFVANVVLAAFNLLPCFPMDGGRVLRALLASRMSRVRATEIAVGVGSVVAGLFILVGLLNSHFGLIAVAVMVWLLGQGELAAVRMRARAQEMRERVADWFEGPPAGGTPADRGFTGLAWDDARRAWVQYDRGRAVRVIES
;
A
#
# COMPACT_ATOMS: atom_id res chain seq x y z
N MET A 1 12.82 -17.01 12.43
CA MET A 1 12.03 -16.03 11.65
C MET A 1 10.79 -15.71 12.46
N PHE A 2 10.49 -14.43 12.71
CA PHE A 2 9.29 -14.05 13.46
C PHE A 2 8.05 -14.44 12.65
N GLY A 3 7.25 -15.39 13.13
CA GLY A 3 6.02 -15.81 12.45
C GLY A 3 4.90 -14.77 12.59
N SER A 4 3.87 -14.90 11.75
CA SER A 4 2.61 -14.16 11.88
C SER A 4 1.62 -14.95 12.74
N LEU A 5 1.03 -14.30 13.75
CA LEU A 5 -0.02 -14.87 14.59
C LEU A 5 -1.39 -14.51 14.01
N LYS A 6 -2.24 -15.51 13.78
CA LYS A 6 -3.63 -15.28 13.35
C LYS A 6 -4.46 -14.82 14.56
N LEU A 7 -5.03 -13.62 14.48
CA LEU A 7 -5.93 -13.08 15.50
C LEU A 7 -7.36 -13.60 15.33
N GLY A 8 -7.82 -13.74 14.09
CA GLY A 8 -9.19 -14.12 13.81
C GLY A 8 -9.58 -13.91 12.35
N LYS A 9 -10.89 -13.90 12.09
CA LYS A 9 -11.48 -13.66 10.77
C LYS A 9 -12.58 -12.60 10.88
N VAL A 10 -12.47 -11.54 10.09
CA VAL A 10 -13.41 -10.41 10.10
C VAL A 10 -13.96 -10.24 8.68
N PHE A 11 -15.29 -10.27 8.51
CA PHE A 11 -15.96 -10.24 7.18
C PHE A 11 -15.47 -11.28 6.16
N GLY A 12 -14.88 -12.37 6.62
CA GLY A 12 -14.31 -13.42 5.76
C GLY A 12 -12.81 -13.27 5.49
N ILE A 13 -12.18 -12.19 5.96
CA ILE A 13 -10.76 -11.87 5.76
C ILE A 13 -9.98 -12.28 7.01
N ASP A 14 -8.87 -13.00 6.83
CA ASP A 14 -8.02 -13.42 7.93
C ASP A 14 -7.17 -12.24 8.43
N LEU A 15 -7.19 -11.99 9.74
CA LEU A 15 -6.42 -10.93 10.40
C LEU A 15 -5.22 -11.53 11.12
N TYR A 16 -4.03 -11.00 10.83
CA TYR A 16 -2.76 -11.43 11.39
C TYR A 16 -2.03 -10.29 12.07
N VAL A 17 -1.18 -10.64 13.03
CA VAL A 17 -0.18 -9.77 13.65
C VAL A 17 1.18 -10.36 13.38
N HIS A 18 2.06 -9.61 12.72
CA HIS A 18 3.43 -10.05 12.49
C HIS A 18 4.21 -10.03 13.80
N GLY A 19 5.10 -10.99 14.05
CA GLY A 19 5.82 -11.07 15.34
C GLY A 19 6.63 -9.82 15.69
N THR A 20 7.07 -9.03 14.70
CA THR A 20 7.75 -7.74 14.96
C THR A 20 6.82 -6.69 15.57
N PHE A 21 5.50 -6.81 15.42
CA PHE A 21 4.50 -5.92 16.00
C PHE A 21 4.73 -5.71 17.49
N TRP A 22 5.04 -6.79 18.22
CA TRP A 22 5.21 -6.78 19.68
C TRP A 22 6.38 -5.91 20.15
N LEU A 23 7.34 -5.57 19.29
CA LEU A 23 8.43 -4.65 19.63
C LEU A 23 7.90 -3.26 19.99
N LEU A 24 6.82 -2.81 19.34
CA LEU A 24 6.27 -1.47 19.56
C LEU A 24 5.60 -1.32 20.95
N PRO A 25 4.61 -2.14 21.36
CA PRO A 25 4.03 -2.02 22.69
C PRO A 25 5.06 -2.26 23.80
N LEU A 26 6.03 -3.17 23.58
CA LEU A 26 7.14 -3.37 24.52
C LEU A 26 8.00 -2.11 24.65
N PHE A 27 8.34 -1.47 23.53
CA PHE A 27 9.11 -0.24 23.51
C PHE A 27 8.36 0.92 24.19
N VAL A 28 7.07 1.10 23.90
CA VAL A 28 6.25 2.16 24.52
C VAL A 28 6.16 1.94 26.02
N SER A 29 5.78 0.74 26.47
CA SER A 29 5.70 0.45 27.92
C SER A 29 7.06 0.60 28.62
N PHE A 30 8.16 0.18 27.99
CA PHE A 30 9.50 0.39 28.55
C PHE A 30 9.89 1.87 28.61
N SER A 31 9.57 2.64 27.57
CA SER A 31 9.83 4.08 27.50
C SER A 31 9.09 4.84 28.60
N ASP A 32 7.79 4.57 28.77
CA ASP A 32 6.95 5.22 29.77
C ASP A 32 7.47 4.93 31.19
N LEU A 33 7.73 3.65 31.50
CA LEU A 33 8.25 3.25 32.82
C LEU A 33 9.65 3.82 33.08
N SER A 34 10.51 3.89 32.06
CA SER A 34 11.85 4.47 32.17
C SER A 34 11.82 5.98 32.37
N ALA A 35 10.80 6.65 31.85
CA ALA A 35 10.55 8.08 32.07
C ALA A 35 9.93 8.38 33.45
N GLY A 36 9.64 7.34 34.26
CA GLY A 36 9.08 7.47 35.60
C GLY A 36 7.55 7.46 35.66
N ALA A 37 6.87 7.10 34.55
CA ALA A 37 5.42 6.98 34.53
C ALA A 37 4.94 5.87 35.48
N GLY A 38 3.77 6.09 36.10
CA GLY A 38 3.13 5.07 36.92
C GLY A 38 2.63 3.88 36.09
N LEU A 39 2.39 2.72 36.73
CA LEU A 39 1.83 1.54 36.06
C LEU A 39 0.48 1.82 35.38
N ALA A 40 -0.34 2.70 35.97
CA ALA A 40 -1.62 3.09 35.39
C ALA A 40 -1.44 3.90 34.10
N GLU A 41 -0.52 4.86 34.09
CA GLU A 41 -0.20 5.70 32.92
C GLU A 41 0.39 4.86 31.78
N ALA A 42 1.37 4.00 32.08
CA ALA A 42 1.92 3.05 31.11
C ALA A 42 0.83 2.10 30.56
N GLY A 43 -0.15 1.72 31.40
CA GLY A 43 -1.32 0.95 30.99
C GLY A 43 -2.23 1.73 30.02
N THR A 44 -2.44 3.02 30.24
CA THR A 44 -3.18 3.90 29.33
C THR A 44 -2.45 4.08 28.00
N GLY A 45 -1.14 4.30 28.02
CA GLY A 45 -0.31 4.39 26.81
C GLY A 45 -0.38 3.09 25.98
N LEU A 46 -0.27 1.94 26.64
CA LEU A 46 -0.41 0.64 25.99
C LEU A 46 -1.82 0.44 25.40
N ALA A 47 -2.87 0.81 26.13
CA ALA A 47 -4.24 0.75 25.64
C ALA A 47 -4.43 1.65 24.40
N LEU A 48 -3.81 2.84 24.38
CA LEU A 48 -3.87 3.76 23.26
C LEU A 48 -3.20 3.17 22.02
N VAL A 49 -2.03 2.53 22.17
CA VAL A 49 -1.35 1.83 21.07
C VAL A 49 -2.30 0.80 20.44
N PHE A 50 -2.93 -0.06 21.24
CA PHE A 50 -3.88 -1.05 20.72
C PHE A 50 -5.12 -0.41 20.07
N ALA A 51 -5.63 0.69 20.63
CA ALA A 51 -6.77 1.41 20.04
C ALA A 51 -6.42 2.04 18.70
N VAL A 52 -5.23 2.63 18.55
CA VAL A 52 -4.73 3.16 17.28
C VAL A 52 -4.57 2.03 16.26
N PHE A 53 -4.03 0.88 16.65
CA PHE A 53 -3.92 -0.28 15.76
C PHE A 53 -5.27 -0.89 15.38
N ALA A 54 -6.26 -0.86 16.27
CA ALA A 54 -7.63 -1.19 15.90
C ALA A 54 -8.17 -0.22 14.83
N CYS A 55 -7.88 1.08 14.94
CA CYS A 55 -8.25 2.05 13.90
C CYS A 55 -7.52 1.79 12.58
N ILE A 56 -6.24 1.41 12.61
CA ILE A 56 -5.48 0.99 11.41
C ILE A 56 -6.10 -0.28 10.81
N ALA A 57 -6.47 -1.28 11.62
CA ALA A 57 -7.13 -2.48 11.11
C ALA A 57 -8.50 -2.16 10.46
N LEU A 58 -9.27 -1.23 11.04
CA LEU A 58 -10.52 -0.75 10.46
C LEU A 58 -10.29 0.04 9.15
N HIS A 59 -9.23 0.84 9.07
CA HIS A 59 -8.80 1.51 7.85
C HIS A 59 -8.51 0.50 6.71
N GLU A 60 -7.67 -0.51 6.98
CA GLU A 60 -7.37 -1.58 6.03
C GLU A 60 -8.61 -2.36 5.62
N LEU A 61 -9.51 -2.61 6.58
CA LEU A 61 -10.79 -3.23 6.32
C LEU A 61 -11.68 -2.37 5.40
N GLY A 62 -11.62 -1.03 5.52
CA GLY A 62 -12.28 -0.10 4.61
C GLY A 62 -11.85 -0.33 3.16
N HIS A 63 -10.55 -0.44 2.91
CA HIS A 63 -10.03 -0.79 1.58
C HIS A 63 -10.53 -2.14 1.11
N ALA A 64 -10.46 -3.16 1.98
CA ALA A 64 -10.82 -4.53 1.64
C ALA A 64 -12.32 -4.66 1.29
N LEU A 65 -13.20 -3.99 2.05
CA LEU A 65 -14.64 -3.97 1.79
C LEU A 65 -14.98 -3.20 0.52
N ALA A 66 -14.32 -2.07 0.26
CA ALA A 66 -14.46 -1.36 -1.00
C ALA A 66 -13.98 -2.18 -2.21
N ALA A 67 -12.87 -2.90 -2.06
CA ALA A 67 -12.36 -3.80 -3.11
C ALA A 67 -13.34 -4.96 -3.36
N ARG A 68 -13.94 -5.52 -2.30
CA ARG A 68 -14.95 -6.57 -2.39
C ARG A 68 -16.18 -6.15 -3.19
N TYR A 69 -16.61 -4.88 -3.06
CA TYR A 69 -17.71 -4.34 -3.87
C TYR A 69 -17.42 -4.40 -5.39
N TYR A 70 -16.14 -4.22 -5.77
CA TYR A 70 -15.70 -4.35 -7.16
C TYR A 70 -15.31 -5.79 -7.57
N GLY A 71 -15.65 -6.79 -6.76
CA GLY A 71 -15.35 -8.20 -7.04
C GLY A 71 -13.85 -8.52 -6.96
N ILE A 72 -13.11 -7.84 -6.08
CA ILE A 72 -11.70 -8.12 -5.80
C ILE A 72 -11.63 -8.71 -4.39
N GLY A 73 -11.14 -9.94 -4.27
CA GLY A 73 -10.93 -10.58 -2.97
C GLY A 73 -9.75 -9.98 -2.21
N THR A 74 -9.77 -10.14 -0.89
CA THR A 74 -8.67 -9.80 0.01
C THR A 74 -8.22 -11.09 0.70
N ARG A 75 -6.94 -11.42 0.59
CA ARG A 75 -6.38 -12.66 1.14
C ARG A 75 -6.29 -12.59 2.66
N ASP A 76 -5.66 -11.52 3.14
CA ASP A 76 -5.37 -11.32 4.55
C ASP A 76 -5.12 -9.83 4.84
N ILE A 77 -5.24 -9.46 6.11
CA ILE A 77 -4.76 -8.19 6.66
C ILE A 77 -3.71 -8.53 7.70
N THR A 78 -2.49 -7.99 7.55
CA THR A 78 -1.40 -8.22 8.49
C THR A 78 -0.95 -6.90 9.12
N LEU A 79 -0.92 -6.86 10.45
CA LEU A 79 -0.45 -5.71 11.24
C LEU A 79 1.05 -5.82 11.53
N TYR A 80 1.76 -4.75 11.23
CA TYR A 80 3.20 -4.52 11.48
C TYR A 80 3.38 -3.34 12.44
N PRO A 81 4.55 -3.14 13.05
CA PRO A 81 4.81 -1.96 13.91
C PRO A 81 4.56 -0.61 13.22
N LEU A 82 4.65 -0.59 11.89
CA LEU A 82 4.60 0.62 11.09
C LEU A 82 3.23 0.87 10.44
N GLY A 83 2.27 -0.06 10.60
CA GLY A 83 0.95 0.04 9.98
C GLY A 83 0.33 -1.32 9.67
N GLY A 84 -0.77 -1.31 8.92
CA GLY A 84 -1.43 -2.51 8.40
C GLY A 84 -1.14 -2.70 6.91
N ILE A 85 -1.20 -3.92 6.42
CA ILE A 85 -1.17 -4.21 4.99
C ILE A 85 -2.34 -5.12 4.65
N ALA A 86 -3.26 -4.64 3.81
CA ALA A 86 -4.30 -5.47 3.19
C ALA A 86 -3.80 -6.11 1.87
N SER A 87 -3.66 -7.44 1.87
CA SER A 87 -3.20 -8.23 0.73
C SER A 87 -4.34 -8.48 -0.27
N LEU A 88 -4.61 -7.52 -1.16
CA LEU A 88 -5.59 -7.68 -2.24
C LEU A 88 -5.15 -8.72 -3.28
N GLU A 89 -6.08 -9.52 -3.80
CA GLU A 89 -5.79 -10.55 -4.82
C GLU A 89 -5.24 -9.96 -6.13
N ARG A 90 -5.74 -8.78 -6.50
CA ARG A 90 -5.30 -8.01 -7.66
C ARG A 90 -5.53 -6.53 -7.44
N MET A 91 -4.71 -5.68 -8.08
CA MET A 91 -4.97 -4.25 -8.13
C MET A 91 -6.02 -3.95 -9.22
N PRO A 92 -6.95 -3.01 -8.98
CA PRO A 92 -7.92 -2.58 -9.99
C PRO A 92 -7.23 -1.88 -11.16
N GLU A 93 -7.58 -2.25 -12.39
CA GLU A 93 -7.01 -1.64 -13.59
C GLU A 93 -7.65 -0.27 -13.92
N ARG A 94 -8.95 -0.11 -13.63
CA ARG A 94 -9.70 1.11 -13.92
C ARG A 94 -9.39 2.21 -12.89
N PRO A 95 -8.94 3.41 -13.31
CA PRO A 95 -8.62 4.52 -12.41
C PRO A 95 -9.69 4.83 -11.36
N GLY A 96 -10.96 4.93 -11.75
CA GLY A 96 -12.04 5.26 -10.82
C GLY A 96 -12.23 4.24 -9.69
N ARG A 97 -12.00 2.94 -9.97
CA ARG A 97 -12.08 1.88 -8.96
C ARG A 97 -10.91 1.98 -7.99
N GLU A 98 -9.72 2.28 -8.50
CA GLU A 98 -8.53 2.49 -7.67
C GLU A 98 -8.70 3.67 -6.73
N ILE A 99 -9.23 4.79 -7.21
CA ILE A 99 -9.52 5.98 -6.39
C ILE A 99 -10.54 5.65 -5.30
N ALA A 100 -11.65 4.99 -5.66
CA ALA A 100 -12.68 4.63 -4.69
C ALA A 100 -12.15 3.72 -3.59
N ILE A 101 -11.33 2.72 -3.95
CA ILE A 101 -10.70 1.83 -2.98
C ILE A 101 -9.69 2.59 -2.13
N ALA A 102 -8.82 3.41 -2.72
CA ALA A 102 -7.80 4.17 -1.99
C ALA A 102 -8.41 5.20 -1.02
N LEU A 103 -9.56 5.78 -1.34
CA LEU A 103 -10.24 6.72 -0.43
C LEU A 103 -11.04 6.01 0.68
N ALA A 104 -11.32 4.72 0.56
CA ALA A 104 -12.15 4.00 1.52
C ALA A 104 -11.50 3.89 2.90
N GLY A 105 -10.20 3.63 2.99
CA GLY A 105 -9.46 3.61 4.26
C GLY A 105 -9.48 4.98 4.96
N PRO A 106 -9.01 6.06 4.32
CA PRO A 106 -9.07 7.41 4.90
C PRO A 106 -10.50 7.82 5.30
N ALA A 107 -11.53 7.43 4.54
CA ALA A 107 -12.92 7.70 4.88
C ALA A 107 -13.34 7.02 6.20
N VAL A 108 -12.83 5.81 6.51
CA VAL A 108 -13.05 5.14 7.80
C VAL A 108 -12.44 5.95 8.94
N ASN A 109 -11.18 6.41 8.83
CA ASN A 109 -10.58 7.24 9.88
C ASN A 109 -11.29 8.57 10.06
N ILE A 110 -11.73 9.21 8.98
CA ILE A 110 -12.52 10.44 9.05
C ILE A 110 -13.85 10.17 9.77
N ALA A 111 -14.54 9.07 9.46
CA ALA A 111 -15.78 8.70 10.16
C ALA A 111 -15.55 8.44 11.66
N ILE A 112 -14.47 7.75 12.03
CA ILE A 112 -14.08 7.55 13.43
C ILE A 112 -13.77 8.89 14.10
N ALA A 113 -13.00 9.76 13.45
CA ALA A 113 -12.66 11.08 13.98
C ALA A 113 -13.92 11.94 14.21
N LEU A 114 -14.87 11.93 13.26
CA LEU A 114 -16.14 12.65 13.42
C LEU A 114 -17.00 12.10 14.56
N ALA A 115 -17.02 10.78 14.76
CA ALA A 115 -17.73 10.15 15.87
C ALA A 115 -17.10 10.47 17.23
N LEU A 116 -15.75 10.48 17.31
CA LEU A 116 -15.04 10.88 18.52
C LEU A 116 -15.24 12.37 18.81
N PHE A 117 -15.18 13.22 17.78
CA PHE A 117 -15.39 14.66 17.93
C PHE A 117 -16.80 14.98 18.43
N SER A 118 -17.83 14.33 17.88
CA SER A 118 -19.20 14.54 18.33
C SER A 118 -19.42 14.05 19.78
N GLY A 119 -18.80 12.94 20.18
CA GLY A 119 -18.81 12.45 21.56
C GLY A 119 -18.11 13.42 22.54
N LEU A 120 -16.92 13.91 22.18
CA LEU A 120 -16.16 14.89 22.98
C LEU A 120 -16.91 16.21 23.13
N LEU A 121 -17.54 16.69 22.05
CA LEU A 121 -18.36 17.90 22.07
C LEU A 121 -19.59 17.72 22.97
N GLY A 122 -20.31 16.60 22.84
CA GLY A 122 -21.49 16.30 23.66
C GLY A 122 -21.17 16.16 25.15
N ALA A 123 -19.98 15.67 25.48
CA ALA A 123 -19.50 15.53 26.86
C ALA A 123 -18.82 16.80 27.42
N SER A 124 -18.68 17.86 26.61
CA SER A 124 -17.90 19.07 26.97
C SER A 124 -16.45 18.79 27.36
N LEU A 125 -15.85 17.77 26.76
CA LEU A 125 -14.47 17.31 27.02
C LEU A 125 -13.47 17.80 25.95
N ILE A 126 -13.80 18.89 25.25
CA ILE A 126 -12.89 19.44 24.24
C ILE A 126 -11.72 20.12 24.96
N VAL A 127 -10.58 19.45 24.96
CA VAL A 127 -9.32 19.96 25.48
C VAL A 127 -8.52 20.57 24.32
N PRO A 128 -7.90 21.75 24.48
CA PRO A 128 -6.98 22.29 23.48
C PRO A 128 -5.89 21.28 23.10
N LEU A 129 -5.56 21.18 21.81
CA LEU A 129 -4.56 20.22 21.30
C LEU A 129 -3.21 20.32 22.04
N ALA A 130 -2.82 21.54 22.42
CA ALA A 130 -1.57 21.81 23.14
C ALA A 130 -1.54 21.16 24.53
N THR A 131 -2.69 20.96 25.18
CA THR A 131 -2.79 20.36 26.51
C THR A 131 -3.29 18.92 26.47
N ALA A 132 -3.79 18.45 25.32
CA ALA A 132 -4.28 17.09 25.14
C ALA A 132 -3.16 16.02 25.22
N LEU A 133 -1.91 16.42 24.99
CA LEU A 133 -0.74 15.53 25.13
C LEU A 133 -0.35 15.30 26.59
N ASP A 134 -0.62 16.28 27.47
CA ASP A 134 -0.29 16.22 28.90
C ASP A 134 -1.48 15.83 29.79
N ALA A 135 -2.68 15.75 29.20
CA ALA A 135 -3.89 15.37 29.92
C ALA A 135 -3.84 13.87 30.30
N THR A 136 -4.38 13.54 31.47
CA THR A 136 -4.50 12.16 31.96
C THR A 136 -5.97 11.82 32.16
N GLY A 137 -6.39 10.63 31.71
CA GLY A 137 -7.77 10.15 31.90
C GLY A 137 -8.45 9.78 30.59
N LEU A 138 -9.76 9.53 30.67
CA LEU A 138 -10.57 9.09 29.53
C LEU A 138 -10.71 10.19 28.47
N ASP A 139 -10.82 11.45 28.89
CA ASP A 139 -10.85 12.63 28.05
C ASP A 139 -9.56 12.79 27.22
N ALA A 140 -8.41 12.60 27.87
CA ALA A 140 -7.11 12.59 27.21
C ALA A 140 -6.99 11.46 26.20
N PHE A 141 -7.36 10.24 26.61
CA PHE A 141 -7.34 9.05 25.76
C PHE A 141 -8.19 9.24 24.50
N LEU A 142 -9.44 9.71 24.65
CA LEU A 142 -10.35 9.96 23.53
C LEU A 142 -9.84 11.09 22.63
N SER A 143 -9.27 12.15 23.21
CA SER A 143 -8.68 13.26 22.46
C SER A 143 -7.45 12.82 21.66
N GLN A 144 -6.56 12.02 22.25
CA GLN A 144 -5.39 11.44 21.58
C GLN A 144 -5.80 10.49 20.46
N LEU A 145 -6.82 9.64 20.69
CA LEU A 145 -7.36 8.75 19.66
C LEU A 145 -8.03 9.51 18.51
N PHE A 146 -8.71 10.62 18.81
CA PHE A 146 -9.26 11.54 17.81
C PHE A 146 -8.15 12.13 16.95
N VAL A 147 -7.13 12.73 17.58
CA VAL A 147 -5.97 13.30 16.89
C VAL A 147 -5.26 12.24 16.05
N ALA A 148 -5.07 11.03 16.57
CA ALA A 148 -4.46 9.93 15.84
C ALA A 148 -5.24 9.61 14.56
N ASN A 149 -6.57 9.55 14.60
CA ASN A 149 -7.38 9.31 13.40
C ASN A 149 -7.32 10.46 12.40
N VAL A 150 -7.30 11.71 12.86
CA VAL A 150 -7.10 12.88 11.98
C VAL A 150 -5.74 12.83 11.31
N VAL A 151 -4.68 12.54 12.06
CA VAL A 151 -3.31 12.41 11.54
C VAL A 151 -3.21 11.23 10.56
N LEU A 152 -3.78 10.06 10.88
CA LEU A 152 -3.83 8.90 10.00
C LEU A 152 -4.54 9.22 8.67
N ALA A 153 -5.68 9.90 8.73
CA ALA A 153 -6.41 10.32 7.54
C ALA A 153 -5.61 11.34 6.72
N ALA A 154 -5.08 12.39 7.36
CA ALA A 154 -4.32 13.44 6.69
C ALA A 154 -3.05 12.88 6.04
N PHE A 155 -2.30 12.04 6.76
CA PHE A 155 -1.09 11.40 6.24
C PHE A 155 -1.40 10.48 5.07
N ASN A 156 -2.45 9.64 5.18
CA ASN A 156 -2.84 8.76 4.08
C ASN A 156 -3.42 9.50 2.88
N LEU A 157 -3.93 10.72 3.04
CA LEU A 157 -4.41 11.54 1.91
C LEU A 157 -3.30 12.34 1.21
N LEU A 158 -2.06 12.31 1.70
CA LEU A 158 -0.94 12.96 1.04
C LEU A 158 -0.73 12.38 -0.37
N PRO A 159 -0.57 13.22 -1.41
CA PRO A 159 -0.53 12.79 -2.81
C PRO A 159 0.85 12.22 -3.20
N CYS A 160 1.36 11.26 -2.44
CA CYS A 160 2.62 10.59 -2.72
C CYS A 160 2.64 9.16 -2.17
N PHE A 161 3.44 8.29 -2.79
CA PHE A 161 3.66 6.95 -2.26
C PHE A 161 4.54 6.98 -1.00
N PRO A 162 4.35 6.02 -0.07
CA PRO A 162 3.48 4.83 -0.14
C PRO A 162 2.00 5.05 0.23
N MET A 163 1.58 6.28 0.54
CA MET A 163 0.25 6.60 1.07
C MET A 163 -0.88 6.40 0.04
N ASP A 164 -2.12 6.29 0.52
CA ASP A 164 -3.30 6.11 -0.34
C ASP A 164 -3.53 7.28 -1.30
N GLY A 165 -3.25 8.52 -0.88
CA GLY A 165 -3.29 9.70 -1.73
C GLY A 165 -2.30 9.60 -2.89
N GLY A 166 -1.19 8.88 -2.71
CA GLY A 166 -0.29 8.50 -3.80
C GLY A 166 -0.94 7.57 -4.82
N ARG A 167 -1.77 6.61 -4.37
CA ARG A 167 -2.58 5.74 -5.24
C ARG A 167 -3.68 6.52 -5.96
N VAL A 168 -4.32 7.48 -5.27
CA VAL A 168 -5.27 8.41 -5.89
C VAL A 168 -4.59 9.25 -6.98
N LEU A 169 -3.44 9.87 -6.67
CA LEU A 169 -2.66 10.64 -7.64
C LEU A 169 -2.25 9.77 -8.84
N ARG A 170 -1.71 8.57 -8.59
CA ARG A 170 -1.35 7.62 -9.64
C ARG A 170 -2.54 7.30 -10.53
N ALA A 171 -3.69 6.97 -9.95
CA ALA A 171 -4.89 6.61 -10.69
C ALA A 171 -5.39 7.78 -11.55
N LEU A 172 -5.41 9.01 -11.00
CA LEU A 172 -5.77 10.21 -11.75
C LEU A 172 -4.85 10.42 -12.96
N LEU A 173 -3.53 10.33 -12.75
CA LEU A 173 -2.55 10.48 -13.83
C LEU A 173 -2.65 9.35 -14.87
N ALA A 174 -2.89 8.11 -14.44
CA ALA A 174 -3.02 6.95 -15.31
C ALA A 174 -4.22 7.03 -16.28
N SER A 175 -5.13 7.98 -16.11
CA SER A 175 -6.18 8.27 -17.11
C SER A 175 -5.64 8.95 -18.38
N ARG A 176 -4.45 9.56 -18.33
CA ARG A 176 -3.83 10.33 -19.42
C ARG A 176 -2.46 9.80 -19.85
N MET A 177 -1.87 8.89 -19.07
CA MET A 177 -0.54 8.33 -19.34
C MET A 177 -0.43 6.88 -18.85
N SER A 178 0.68 6.22 -19.16
CA SER A 178 0.92 4.85 -18.70
C SER A 178 0.98 4.76 -17.17
N ARG A 179 0.53 3.62 -16.61
CA ARG A 179 0.57 3.35 -15.17
C ARG A 179 1.99 3.46 -14.59
N VAL A 180 3.00 3.07 -15.37
CA VAL A 180 4.41 3.20 -14.97
C VAL A 180 4.78 4.66 -14.77
N ARG A 181 4.52 5.52 -15.77
CA ARG A 181 4.82 6.96 -15.71
C ARG A 181 4.04 7.66 -14.60
N ALA A 182 2.77 7.30 -14.42
CA ALA A 182 1.95 7.82 -13.33
C ALA A 182 2.53 7.46 -11.94
N THR A 183 3.04 6.23 -11.78
CA THR A 183 3.70 5.79 -10.54
C THR A 183 5.01 6.52 -10.32
N GLU A 184 5.81 6.74 -11.38
CA GLU A 184 7.07 7.51 -11.30
C GLU A 184 6.84 8.93 -10.78
N ILE A 185 5.80 9.61 -11.26
CA ILE A 185 5.45 10.95 -10.79
C ILE A 185 5.05 10.90 -9.30
N ALA A 186 4.15 9.97 -8.91
CA ALA A 186 3.70 9.86 -7.53
C ALA A 186 4.82 9.50 -6.53
N VAL A 187 5.79 8.67 -6.94
CA VAL A 187 7.01 8.36 -6.17
C VAL A 187 7.98 9.53 -6.16
N GLY A 188 8.06 10.30 -7.26
CA GLY A 188 8.83 11.54 -7.34
C GLY A 188 8.35 12.59 -6.33
N VAL A 189 7.03 12.81 -6.24
CA VAL A 189 6.43 13.68 -5.21
C VAL A 189 6.80 13.18 -3.81
N GLY A 190 6.70 11.87 -3.55
CA GLY A 190 7.10 11.28 -2.27
C GLY A 190 8.58 11.46 -1.94
N SER A 191 9.45 11.43 -2.95
CA SER A 191 10.88 11.67 -2.78
C SER A 191 11.17 13.13 -2.40
N VAL A 192 10.43 14.09 -2.94
CA VAL A 192 10.52 15.51 -2.53
C VAL A 192 10.06 15.67 -1.08
N VAL A 193 8.91 15.08 -0.72
CA VAL A 193 8.39 15.13 0.66
C VAL A 193 9.37 14.48 1.65
N ALA A 194 9.92 13.32 1.32
CA ALA A 194 10.95 12.67 2.13
C ALA A 194 12.21 13.54 2.27
N GLY A 195 12.67 14.18 1.19
CA GLY A 195 13.79 15.13 1.23
C GLY A 195 13.53 16.32 2.17
N LEU A 196 12.32 16.88 2.16
CA LEU A 196 11.91 17.94 3.09
C LEU A 196 11.91 17.45 4.53
N PHE A 197 11.40 16.25 4.80
CA PHE A 197 11.41 15.67 6.15
C PHE A 197 12.84 15.39 6.64
N ILE A 198 13.74 14.95 5.76
CA ILE A 198 15.16 14.80 6.10
C ILE A 198 15.76 16.17 6.44
N LEU A 199 15.52 17.20 5.63
CA LEU A 199 16.05 18.55 5.87
C LEU A 199 15.55 19.11 7.21
N VAL A 200 14.24 19.08 7.45
CA VAL A 200 13.64 19.52 8.72
C VAL A 200 14.17 18.68 9.89
N GLY A 201 14.29 17.37 9.70
CA GLY A 201 14.85 16.46 10.69
C GLY A 201 16.29 16.79 11.06
N LEU A 202 17.13 17.14 10.08
CA LEU A 202 18.52 17.55 10.31
C LEU A 202 18.62 18.91 11.00
N LEU A 203 17.86 19.91 10.53
CA LEU A 203 17.87 21.26 11.10
C LEU A 203 17.43 21.29 12.57
N ASN A 204 16.57 20.35 12.98
CA ASN A 204 16.03 20.28 14.34
C ASN A 204 16.56 19.07 15.15
N SER A 205 17.54 18.33 14.64
CA SER A 205 18.06 17.09 15.27
C SER A 205 17.00 16.01 15.59
N HIS A 206 15.91 15.95 14.83
CA HIS A 206 14.86 14.94 14.98
C HIS A 206 15.15 13.69 14.14
N PHE A 207 15.99 12.81 14.67
CA PHE A 207 16.37 11.55 14.00
C PHE A 207 15.19 10.63 13.65
N GLY A 208 14.12 10.64 14.45
CA GLY A 208 12.90 9.89 14.16
C GLY A 208 12.22 10.32 12.86
N LEU A 209 12.18 11.62 12.58
CA LEU A 209 11.62 12.15 11.33
C LEU A 209 12.46 11.73 10.12
N ILE A 210 13.79 11.71 10.27
CA ILE A 210 14.71 11.22 9.24
C ILE A 210 14.45 9.73 8.95
N ALA A 211 14.29 8.90 10.00
CA ALA A 211 13.99 7.47 9.84
C ALA A 211 12.67 7.24 9.09
N VAL A 212 11.61 7.98 9.45
CA VAL A 212 10.32 7.94 8.75
C VAL A 212 10.48 8.36 7.29
N ALA A 213 11.23 9.42 7.01
CA ALA A 213 11.45 9.91 5.65
C ALA A 213 12.18 8.90 4.77
N VAL A 214 13.26 8.28 5.29
CA VAL A 214 13.99 7.22 4.59
C VAL A 214 13.09 6.03 4.31
N MET A 215 12.27 5.63 5.27
CA MET A 215 11.33 4.53 5.11
C MET A 215 10.27 4.83 4.04
N VAL A 216 9.66 6.02 4.08
CA VAL A 216 8.69 6.48 3.05
C VAL A 216 9.33 6.43 1.67
N TRP A 217 10.57 6.92 1.54
CA TRP A 217 11.30 6.87 0.28
C TRP A 217 11.55 5.43 -0.19
N LEU A 218 12.04 4.55 0.68
CA LEU A 218 12.28 3.13 0.35
C LEU A 218 11.01 2.40 -0.07
N LEU A 219 9.90 2.59 0.66
CA LEU A 219 8.61 1.98 0.33
C LEU A 219 8.09 2.47 -1.02
N GLY A 220 8.21 3.78 -1.29
CA GLY A 220 7.86 4.36 -2.60
C GLY A 220 8.70 3.78 -3.75
N GLN A 221 10.01 3.65 -3.57
CA GLN A 221 10.88 3.01 -4.57
C GLN A 221 10.54 1.53 -4.77
N GLY A 222 10.16 0.82 -3.69
CA GLY A 222 9.68 -0.56 -3.76
C GLY A 222 8.42 -0.72 -4.62
N GLU A 223 7.44 0.17 -4.47
CA GLU A 223 6.22 0.18 -5.30
C GLU A 223 6.55 0.44 -6.77
N LEU A 224 7.43 1.41 -7.07
CA LEU A 224 7.85 1.69 -8.45
C LEU A 224 8.57 0.49 -9.08
N ALA A 225 9.47 -0.16 -8.34
CA ALA A 225 10.15 -1.37 -8.78
C ALA A 225 9.14 -2.48 -9.09
N ALA A 226 8.15 -2.70 -8.21
CA ALA A 226 7.10 -3.71 -8.41
C ALA A 226 6.27 -3.44 -9.67
N VAL A 227 5.86 -2.18 -9.91
CA VAL A 227 5.09 -1.79 -11.09
C VAL A 227 5.91 -1.98 -12.39
N ARG A 228 7.18 -1.57 -12.39
CA ARG A 228 8.07 -1.77 -13.55
C ARG A 228 8.30 -3.24 -13.87
N MET A 229 8.46 -4.08 -12.85
CA MET A 229 8.62 -5.52 -13.03
C MET A 229 7.36 -6.17 -13.63
N ARG A 230 6.17 -5.76 -13.19
CA ARG A 230 4.89 -6.22 -13.77
C ARG A 230 4.74 -5.81 -15.24
N ALA A 231 5.05 -4.56 -15.57
CA ALA A 231 4.99 -4.07 -16.95
C ALA A 231 5.94 -4.87 -17.87
N ARG A 232 7.20 -5.08 -17.45
CA ARG A 232 8.17 -5.90 -18.21
C ARG A 232 7.72 -7.35 -18.37
N ALA A 233 7.10 -7.93 -17.34
CA ALA A 233 6.57 -9.29 -17.41
C ALA A 233 5.39 -9.39 -18.40
N GLN A 234 4.54 -8.37 -18.49
CA GLN A 234 3.46 -8.30 -19.48
C GLN A 234 4.03 -8.17 -20.89
N GLU A 235 4.98 -7.25 -21.12
CA GLU A 235 5.65 -7.08 -22.42
C GLU A 235 6.35 -8.38 -22.87
N MET A 236 7.01 -9.09 -21.95
CA MET A 236 7.63 -10.38 -22.27
C MET A 236 6.57 -11.44 -22.62
N ARG A 237 5.45 -11.49 -21.90
CA ARG A 237 4.36 -12.43 -22.20
C ARG A 237 3.75 -12.17 -23.57
N GLU A 238 3.51 -10.91 -23.92
CA GLU A 238 3.01 -10.51 -25.24
C GLU A 238 4.00 -10.91 -26.34
N ARG A 239 5.29 -10.58 -26.18
CA ARG A 239 6.34 -10.97 -27.13
C ARG A 239 6.47 -12.48 -27.31
N VAL A 240 6.28 -13.26 -26.24
CA VAL A 240 6.30 -14.72 -26.30
C VAL A 240 5.02 -15.25 -26.96
N ALA A 241 3.85 -14.65 -26.69
CA ALA A 241 2.61 -15.03 -27.34
C ALA A 241 2.67 -14.80 -28.86
N ASP A 242 3.15 -13.63 -29.30
CA ASP A 242 3.39 -13.31 -30.72
C ASP A 242 4.33 -14.33 -31.40
N TRP A 243 5.25 -14.91 -30.64
CA TRP A 243 6.17 -15.95 -31.12
C TRP A 243 5.48 -17.29 -31.40
N PHE A 244 4.34 -17.56 -30.77
CA PHE A 244 3.59 -18.81 -30.90
C PHE A 244 2.27 -18.64 -31.68
N GLU A 245 1.81 -17.42 -31.91
CA GLU A 245 0.75 -17.15 -32.89
C GLU A 245 1.31 -17.50 -34.28
N GLY A 246 0.71 -18.51 -34.92
CA GLY A 246 1.07 -18.92 -36.27
C GLY A 246 0.91 -17.77 -37.28
N PRO A 247 1.40 -17.94 -38.53
CA PRO A 247 1.25 -16.92 -39.55
C PRO A 247 -0.23 -16.51 -39.71
N PRO A 248 -0.50 -15.23 -40.04
CA PRO A 248 -1.87 -14.72 -40.14
C PRO A 248 -2.73 -15.61 -41.04
N ALA A 249 -3.99 -15.80 -40.66
CA ALA A 249 -4.90 -16.77 -41.27
C ALA A 249 -4.89 -16.70 -42.82
N GLY A 250 -4.39 -17.76 -43.44
CA GLY A 250 -4.29 -17.90 -44.90
C GLY A 250 -2.97 -17.47 -45.54
N GLY A 251 -1.95 -17.08 -44.77
CA GLY A 251 -0.59 -16.78 -45.25
C GLY A 251 0.40 -17.90 -44.96
N THR A 252 1.42 -18.07 -45.80
CA THR A 252 2.57 -18.93 -45.48
C THR A 252 3.51 -18.19 -44.51
N PRO A 253 4.34 -18.87 -43.69
CA PRO A 253 5.37 -18.22 -42.87
C PRO A 253 6.39 -17.39 -43.69
N ALA A 254 6.49 -17.66 -45.00
CA ALA A 254 7.31 -16.91 -45.95
C ALA A 254 6.63 -15.63 -46.45
N ASP A 255 5.31 -15.49 -46.28
CA ASP A 255 4.57 -14.30 -46.68
C ASP A 255 4.62 -13.23 -45.57
N ARG A 256 5.09 -12.04 -45.95
CA ARG A 256 4.96 -10.77 -45.19
C ARG A 256 5.77 -10.63 -43.88
N GLY A 257 7.02 -11.08 -43.86
CA GLY A 257 7.94 -10.67 -42.79
C GLY A 257 7.64 -11.25 -41.40
N PHE A 258 6.96 -12.40 -41.35
CA PHE A 258 6.65 -13.13 -40.13
C PHE A 258 7.92 -13.47 -39.33
N THR A 259 7.88 -13.24 -38.01
CA THR A 259 8.96 -13.54 -37.08
C THR A 259 8.36 -14.31 -35.90
N GLY A 260 8.69 -15.59 -35.78
CA GLY A 260 8.04 -16.48 -34.81
C GLY A 260 8.24 -17.96 -35.16
N LEU A 261 7.58 -18.85 -34.42
CA LEU A 261 7.57 -20.29 -34.67
C LEU A 261 6.34 -20.67 -35.50
N ALA A 262 6.58 -21.34 -36.62
CA ALA A 262 5.50 -21.91 -37.43
C ALA A 262 5.83 -23.36 -37.79
N TRP A 263 4.79 -24.18 -37.89
CA TRP A 263 4.91 -25.52 -38.45
C TRP A 263 5.14 -25.43 -39.96
N ASP A 264 6.19 -26.06 -40.47
CA ASP A 264 6.50 -26.12 -41.90
C ASP A 264 6.17 -27.51 -42.45
N ASP A 265 5.11 -27.61 -43.26
CA ASP A 265 4.66 -28.88 -43.83
C ASP A 265 5.68 -29.54 -44.77
N ALA A 266 6.55 -28.76 -45.42
CA ALA A 266 7.60 -29.31 -46.29
C ALA A 266 8.72 -29.97 -45.48
N ARG A 267 9.02 -29.43 -44.30
CA ARG A 267 10.07 -29.92 -43.40
C ARG A 267 9.56 -30.86 -42.32
N ARG A 268 8.23 -30.95 -42.13
CA ARG A 268 7.56 -31.69 -41.04
C ARG A 268 8.16 -31.39 -39.67
N ALA A 269 8.52 -30.14 -39.44
CA ALA A 269 9.20 -29.69 -38.23
C ALA A 269 8.73 -28.28 -37.86
N TRP A 270 8.93 -27.92 -36.59
CA TRP A 270 8.74 -26.54 -36.15
C TRP A 270 9.92 -25.70 -36.64
N VAL A 271 9.65 -24.60 -37.33
CA VAL A 271 10.69 -23.72 -37.87
C VAL A 271 10.54 -22.33 -37.28
N GLN A 272 11.65 -21.80 -36.75
CA GLN A 272 11.78 -20.42 -36.33
C GLN A 272 12.05 -19.56 -37.56
N TYR A 273 11.18 -18.59 -37.83
CA TYR A 273 11.33 -17.58 -38.88
C TYR A 273 11.73 -16.24 -38.27
N ASP A 274 12.57 -15.48 -38.98
CA ASP A 274 12.89 -14.07 -38.72
C ASP A 274 12.71 -13.28 -40.01
N ARG A 275 11.78 -12.32 -40.00
CA ARG A 275 11.36 -11.53 -41.17
C ARG A 275 11.10 -12.38 -42.42
N GLY A 276 10.43 -13.53 -42.26
CA GLY A 276 10.07 -14.47 -43.32
C GLY A 276 11.20 -15.41 -43.76
N ARG A 277 12.39 -15.33 -43.16
CA ARG A 277 13.49 -16.28 -43.41
C ARG A 277 13.53 -17.35 -42.32
N ALA A 278 13.58 -18.62 -42.71
CA ALA A 278 13.82 -19.71 -41.79
C ALA A 278 15.23 -19.59 -41.19
N VAL A 279 15.33 -19.41 -39.88
CA VAL A 279 16.60 -19.25 -39.15
C VAL A 279 17.01 -20.55 -38.47
N ARG A 280 16.04 -21.30 -37.93
CA ARG A 280 16.32 -22.50 -37.15
C ARG A 280 15.19 -23.52 -37.29
N VAL A 281 15.54 -24.77 -37.59
CA VAL A 281 14.61 -25.90 -37.53
C VAL A 281 14.72 -26.51 -36.13
N ILE A 282 13.56 -26.72 -35.49
CA ILE A 282 13.41 -27.40 -34.22
C ILE A 282 12.86 -28.79 -34.55
N GLU A 283 13.77 -29.75 -34.66
CA GLU A 283 13.41 -31.17 -34.81
C GLU A 283 12.81 -31.68 -33.50
N SER A 284 11.71 -32.43 -33.59
CA SER A 284 11.06 -33.12 -32.47
C SER A 284 11.75 -34.43 -32.14
#